data_AF-A0AAN6US26-F1
#
_entry.id   AF-A0AAN6US26-F1
#
_cell.length_a   1.000
_cell.length_b   1.000
_cell.length_c   1.000
_cell.angle_alpha   90.00
_cell.angle_beta   90.00
_cell.angle_gamma   90.00
#
_symmetry.space_group_name_H-M   'P 1'
#
loop_
_entity.id
_entity.type
_entity.pdbx_description
1 polymer ?
#
loop_
_entity_poly.entity_id
_entity_poly.type
_entity_poly.pdbx_seq_one_letter_code
_entity_poly.pdbx_strand_id
1 'polypeptide(L)'
;MANTQTAAAKDGLQEEERLEDALHQLDQLHLELRQLRSALPRMLEPLQAKHPSPQAAFAAYMRSIDGTKREIASFQQAVLTTQSDGVFARARESQAANPRGLKQWRARDDPDWASREPKRPRVS
;
A
#
# COMPACT_ATOMS: atom_id res chain seq x y z
N MET A 1 -3.89 -14.52 -41.85
CA MET A 1 -3.15 -14.67 -40.57
C MET A 1 -3.18 -13.39 -39.71
N ALA A 2 -4.20 -12.51 -39.83
CA ALA A 2 -4.24 -11.23 -39.11
C ALA A 2 -4.91 -11.31 -37.72
N ASN A 3 -5.66 -12.38 -37.42
CA ASN A 3 -6.55 -12.44 -36.25
C ASN A 3 -5.83 -12.84 -34.94
N THR A 4 -4.71 -13.57 -35.03
CA THR A 4 -3.90 -14.00 -33.89
C THR A 4 -3.00 -12.89 -33.33
N GLN A 5 -2.53 -11.98 -34.19
CA GLN A 5 -1.68 -10.85 -33.77
C GLN A 5 -2.46 -9.82 -32.93
N THR A 6 -3.72 -9.56 -33.29
CA THR A 6 -4.61 -8.65 -32.54
C THR A 6 -5.09 -9.22 -31.21
N ALA A 7 -5.23 -10.54 -31.10
CA ALA A 7 -5.60 -11.20 -29.84
C ALA A 7 -4.44 -11.17 -28.83
N ALA A 8 -3.21 -11.46 -29.27
CA ALA A 8 -2.02 -11.40 -28.42
C ALA A 8 -1.71 -9.98 -27.93
N ALA A 9 -1.93 -8.95 -28.77
CA ALA A 9 -1.76 -7.56 -28.36
C ALA A 9 -2.78 -7.12 -27.31
N LYS A 10 -4.05 -7.56 -27.42
CA LYS A 10 -5.10 -7.29 -26.43
C LYS A 10 -4.83 -8.00 -25.09
N ASP A 11 -4.36 -9.24 -25.14
CA ASP A 11 -4.00 -10.01 -23.95
C ASP A 11 -2.82 -9.36 -23.19
N GLY A 12 -1.81 -8.86 -23.93
CA GLY A 12 -0.70 -8.11 -23.34
C GLY A 12 -1.13 -6.82 -22.62
N LEU A 13 -2.06 -6.06 -23.20
CA LEU A 13 -2.59 -4.83 -22.57
C LEU A 13 -3.39 -5.13 -21.30
N GLN A 14 -4.18 -6.21 -21.29
CA GLN A 14 -4.93 -6.64 -20.09
C GLN A 14 -4.00 -7.10 -18.97
N GLU A 15 -2.91 -7.77 -19.32
CA GLU A 15 -1.91 -8.20 -18.34
C GLU A 15 -1.12 -7.01 -17.77
N GLU A 16 -0.80 -6.02 -18.61
CA GLU A 16 -0.19 -4.76 -18.16
C GLU A 16 -1.10 -4.01 -17.18
N GLU A 17 -2.39 -3.87 -17.48
CA GLU A 17 -3.38 -3.23 -16.60
C GLU A 17 -3.47 -3.95 -15.24
N ARG A 18 -3.51 -5.29 -15.23
CA ARG A 18 -3.51 -6.07 -13.99
C ARG A 18 -2.24 -5.87 -13.16
N LEU A 19 -1.08 -5.75 -13.82
CA LEU A 19 0.19 -5.48 -13.15
C LEU A 19 0.22 -4.08 -12.54
N GLU A 20 -0.31 -3.08 -13.24
CA GLU A 20 -0.42 -1.71 -12.73
C GLU A 20 -1.34 -1.63 -11.50
N ASP A 21 -2.51 -2.27 -11.56
CA ASP A 21 -3.42 -2.34 -10.41
C ASP A 21 -2.75 -3.05 -9.21
N ALA A 22 -2.05 -4.16 -9.44
CA ALA A 22 -1.32 -4.87 -8.40
C ALA A 22 -0.18 -4.03 -7.78
N LEU A 23 0.56 -3.28 -8.61
CA LEU A 23 1.58 -2.34 -8.13
C LEU A 23 0.96 -1.22 -7.30
N HIS A 24 -0.17 -0.66 -7.74
CA HIS A 24 -0.88 0.36 -6.99
C HIS A 24 -1.35 -0.15 -5.61
N GLN A 25 -1.88 -1.38 -5.54
CA GLN A 25 -2.23 -2.02 -4.27
C GLN A 25 -1.02 -2.16 -3.34
N LEU A 26 0.15 -2.58 -3.86
CA LEU A 26 1.38 -2.68 -3.07
C LEU A 26 1.88 -1.32 -2.58
N ASP A 27 1.78 -0.27 -3.41
CA ASP A 27 2.14 1.10 -3.04
C ASP A 27 1.23 1.61 -1.90
N GLN A 28 -0.09 1.39 -1.99
CA GLN A 28 -1.03 1.71 -0.90
C GLN A 28 -0.68 0.99 0.40
N LEU A 29 -0.44 -0.32 0.31
CA LEU A 29 -0.09 -1.11 1.48
C LEU A 29 1.21 -0.64 2.15
N HIS A 30 2.21 -0.25 1.35
CA HIS A 30 3.46 0.29 1.86
C HIS A 30 3.24 1.64 2.57
N LEU A 31 2.39 2.51 2.03
CA LEU A 31 2.05 3.79 2.66
C LEU A 31 1.36 3.59 4.01
N GLU A 32 0.42 2.65 4.11
CA GLU A 32 -0.23 2.30 5.37
C GLU A 32 0.75 1.74 6.40
N LEU A 33 1.65 0.84 5.99
CA LEU A 33 2.71 0.33 6.86
C LEU A 33 3.61 1.46 7.39
N ARG A 34 3.96 2.42 6.54
CA ARG A 34 4.75 3.58 6.94
C ARG A 34 4.01 4.45 7.96
N GLN A 35 2.70 4.63 7.82
CA GLN A 35 1.89 5.36 8.81
C GLN A 35 1.89 4.66 10.17
N LEU A 36 1.82 3.33 10.20
CA LEU A 36 1.89 2.54 11.43
C LEU A 36 3.23 2.69 12.17
N ARG A 37 4.35 2.94 11.47
CA ARG A 37 5.64 3.21 12.13
C ARG A 37 5.61 4.43 13.05
N SER A 38 4.71 5.37 12.78
CA SER A 38 4.48 6.56 13.61
C SER A 38 3.35 6.39 14.64
N ALA A 39 2.72 5.22 14.72
CA ALA A 39 1.55 5.02 15.56
C ALA A 39 1.87 5.16 17.05
N LEU A 40 2.90 4.47 17.55
CA LEU A 40 3.33 4.59 18.95
C LEU A 40 3.63 6.02 19.38
N PRO A 41 4.47 6.81 18.67
CA PRO A 41 4.70 8.20 19.05
C PRO A 41 3.41 9.05 19.01
N ARG A 42 2.51 8.84 18.03
CA ARG A 42 1.21 9.54 17.97
C ARG A 42 0.26 9.14 19.11
N MET A 43 0.27 7.88 19.52
CA MET A 43 -0.53 7.42 20.66
C MET A 43 -0.11 8.11 21.95
N LEU A 44 1.20 8.30 22.13
CA LEU A 44 1.77 8.86 23.36
C LEU A 44 1.84 10.39 23.36
N GLU A 45 1.71 11.05 22.21
CA GLU A 45 1.74 12.51 22.06
C GLU A 45 0.80 13.23 23.06
N PRO A 46 -0.45 12.79 23.29
CA PRO A 46 -1.33 13.45 24.24
C PRO A 46 -0.80 13.40 25.67
N LEU A 47 0.02 12.42 26.06
CA LEU A 47 0.57 12.33 27.42
C LEU A 47 1.69 13.36 27.66
N GLN A 48 2.28 13.90 26.60
CA GLN A 48 3.36 14.90 26.67
C GLN A 48 2.82 16.35 26.64
N ALA A 49 1.56 16.53 26.23
CA ALA A 49 0.93 17.83 26.13
C ALA A 49 0.45 18.34 27.51
N LYS A 50 0.43 19.68 27.68
CA LYS A 50 -0.19 20.31 28.85
C LYS A 50 -1.72 20.26 28.70
N HIS A 51 -2.39 19.61 29.64
CA HIS A 51 -3.85 19.51 29.68
C HIS A 51 -4.44 20.31 30.84
N PRO A 52 -5.68 20.81 30.71
CA PRO A 52 -6.36 21.54 31.78
C PRO A 52 -6.74 20.64 32.97
N SER A 53 -6.83 19.32 32.77
CA SER A 53 -7.13 18.34 33.82
C SER A 53 -6.62 16.93 33.46
N PRO A 54 -6.45 16.04 34.46
CA PRO A 54 -6.14 14.62 34.21
C PRO A 54 -7.18 13.90 33.34
N GLN A 55 -8.46 14.23 33.50
CA GLN A 55 -9.55 13.68 32.70
C GLN A 55 -9.42 14.09 31.22
N ALA A 56 -9.04 15.34 30.96
CA ALA A 56 -8.81 15.82 29.60
C ALA A 56 -7.62 15.10 28.94
N ALA A 57 -6.53 14.87 29.69
CA ALA A 57 -5.38 14.11 29.22
C ALA A 57 -5.75 12.65 28.88
N PHE A 58 -6.47 11.98 29.77
CA PHE A 58 -6.93 10.60 29.54
C PHE A 58 -7.86 10.51 28.32
N ALA A 59 -8.81 11.43 28.18
CA ALA A 59 -9.69 11.46 27.02
C ALA A 59 -8.92 11.68 25.71
N ALA A 60 -7.90 12.54 25.70
CA ALA A 60 -7.06 12.76 24.54
C ALA A 60 -6.22 11.52 24.17
N TYR A 61 -5.68 10.83 25.17
CA TYR A 61 -4.97 9.57 24.99
C TYR A 61 -5.88 8.43 24.48
N MET A 62 -7.09 8.29 25.00
CA MET A 62 -8.02 7.27 24.51
C MET A 62 -8.43 7.53 23.05
N ARG A 63 -8.61 8.80 22.66
CA ARG A 63 -8.86 9.16 21.26
C ARG A 63 -7.70 8.75 20.34
N SER A 64 -6.45 8.94 20.76
CA SER A 64 -5.29 8.54 19.94
C SER A 64 -5.22 7.02 19.81
N ILE A 65 -5.49 6.27 20.90
CA ILE A 65 -5.60 4.80 20.86
C ILE A 65 -6.67 4.36 19.85
N ASP A 66 -7.87 4.92 19.93
CA ASP A 66 -8.98 4.50 19.06
C ASP A 66 -8.70 4.81 17.59
N GLY A 67 -8.01 5.91 17.30
CA GLY A 67 -7.49 6.20 15.96
C GLY A 67 -6.52 5.13 15.47
N THR A 68 -5.51 4.80 16.28
CA THR A 68 -4.51 3.78 15.92
C THR A 68 -5.13 2.38 15.75
N LYS A 69 -6.12 2.01 16.56
CA LYS A 69 -6.83 0.73 16.39
C LYS A 69 -7.49 0.62 15.01
N ARG A 70 -8.11 1.71 14.54
CA ARG A 70 -8.73 1.75 13.20
C ARG A 70 -7.68 1.64 12.10
N GLU A 71 -6.54 2.31 12.24
CA GLU A 71 -5.44 2.20 11.28
C GLU A 71 -4.87 0.78 11.19
N ILE A 72 -4.69 0.11 12.34
CA ILE A 72 -4.23 -1.29 12.38
C ILE A 72 -5.26 -2.20 11.69
N ALA A 73 -6.55 -2.03 11.97
CA ALA A 73 -7.60 -2.81 11.33
C ALA A 73 -7.65 -2.59 9.81
N SER A 74 -7.52 -1.33 9.36
CA SER A 74 -7.43 -0.99 7.94
C SER A 74 -6.25 -1.70 7.27
N PHE A 75 -5.08 -1.63 7.89
CA PHE A 75 -3.87 -2.27 7.37
C PHE A 75 -4.02 -3.79 7.30
N GLN A 76 -4.59 -4.42 8.33
CA GLN A 76 -4.86 -5.86 8.30
C GLN A 76 -5.79 -6.23 7.14
N GLN A 77 -6.83 -5.44 6.90
CA GLN A 77 -7.74 -5.65 5.78
C GLN A 77 -7.04 -5.47 4.42
N ALA A 78 -6.17 -4.47 4.29
CA ALA A 78 -5.39 -4.23 3.08
C ALA A 78 -4.41 -5.39 2.80
N VAL A 79 -3.73 -5.90 3.83
CA VAL A 79 -2.88 -7.10 3.72
C VAL A 79 -3.68 -8.30 3.24
N LEU A 80 -4.84 -8.55 3.86
CA LEU A 80 -5.70 -9.68 3.50
C LEU A 80 -6.18 -9.58 2.06
N THR A 81 -6.62 -8.40 1.63
CA THR A 81 -7.07 -8.16 0.26
C THR A 81 -5.95 -8.41 -0.74
N THR A 82 -4.75 -7.86 -0.49
CA THR A 82 -3.56 -8.06 -1.34
C THR A 82 -3.14 -9.54 -1.40
N GLN A 83 -3.34 -10.30 -0.32
CA GLN A 83 -3.12 -11.75 -0.29
C GLN A 83 -4.17 -12.52 -1.09
N SER A 84 -5.45 -12.20 -0.91
CA SER A 84 -6.57 -12.82 -1.62
C SER A 84 -6.50 -12.59 -3.13
N ASP A 85 -6.05 -11.42 -3.56
CA ASP A 85 -5.85 -11.07 -4.97
C ASP A 85 -4.61 -11.77 -5.59
N GLY A 86 -3.85 -12.53 -4.79
CA GLY A 86 -2.71 -13.30 -5.26
C GLY A 86 -1.47 -12.47 -5.61
N VAL A 87 -1.48 -11.16 -5.34
CA VAL A 87 -0.39 -10.24 -5.70
C VAL A 87 0.95 -10.68 -5.12
N PHE A 88 0.97 -11.08 -3.84
CA PHE A 88 2.20 -11.59 -3.21
C PHE A 88 2.67 -12.92 -3.81
N ALA A 89 1.75 -13.80 -4.18
CA ALA A 89 2.11 -15.09 -4.79
C ALA A 89 2.76 -14.86 -6.15
N ARG A 90 2.13 -14.04 -7.00
CA ARG A 90 2.65 -13.64 -8.31
C ARG A 90 4.02 -12.96 -8.21
N ALA A 91 4.21 -12.05 -7.24
CA ALA A 91 5.49 -11.40 -7.00
C ALA A 91 6.60 -12.41 -6.63
N ARG A 92 6.29 -13.40 -5.77
CA ARG A 92 7.22 -14.47 -5.39
C ARG A 92 7.57 -15.38 -6.56
N GLU A 93 6.58 -15.76 -7.37
CA GLU A 93 6.78 -16.58 -8.56
C GLU A 93 7.67 -15.87 -9.59
N SER A 94 7.40 -14.59 -9.84
CA SER A 94 8.21 -13.75 -10.73
C SER A 94 9.67 -13.63 -10.24
N GLN A 95 9.86 -13.41 -8.94
CA GLN A 95 11.20 -13.34 -8.35
C GLN A 95 11.94 -14.68 -8.43
N ALA A 96 11.24 -15.81 -8.22
CA ALA A 96 11.82 -17.14 -8.35
C ALA A 96 12.20 -17.47 -9.81
N ALA A 97 11.40 -17.04 -10.78
CA ALA A 97 11.67 -17.21 -12.20
C ALA A 97 12.86 -16.37 -12.68
N ASN A 98 13.13 -15.23 -12.04
CA ASN A 98 14.22 -14.32 -12.45
C ASN A 98 15.09 -13.86 -11.26
N PRO A 99 15.88 -14.77 -10.66
CA PRO A 99 16.54 -14.54 -9.36
C PRO A 99 17.66 -13.49 -9.39
N ARG A 100 18.17 -13.14 -10.57
CA ARG A 100 19.27 -12.15 -10.74
C ARG A 100 18.80 -10.84 -11.40
N GLY A 101 17.51 -10.71 -11.74
CA GLY A 101 17.03 -9.71 -12.70
C GLY A 101 16.27 -8.50 -12.12
N LEU A 102 15.83 -8.55 -10.86
CA LEU A 102 15.01 -7.47 -10.31
C LEU A 102 15.89 -6.37 -9.71
N LYS A 103 16.09 -5.29 -10.46
CA LYS A 103 16.69 -4.04 -9.96
C LYS A 103 15.82 -3.53 -8.80
N GLN A 104 16.41 -3.45 -7.60
CA GLN A 104 15.74 -2.80 -6.47
C GLN A 104 15.51 -1.32 -6.79
N TRP A 105 14.25 -0.89 -6.75
CA TRP A 105 13.91 0.52 -6.88
C TRP A 105 14.32 1.27 -5.63
N ARG A 106 15.02 2.39 -5.80
CA ARG A 106 15.24 3.37 -4.73
C ARG A 106 14.13 4.40 -4.80
N ALA A 107 13.83 5.05 -3.68
CA ALA A 107 12.84 6.13 -3.59
C ALA A 107 13.12 7.34 -4.52
N ARG A 108 14.31 7.42 -5.13
CA ARG A 108 14.68 8.44 -6.12
C ARG A 108 14.41 8.01 -7.57
N ASP A 109 14.20 6.72 -7.80
CA ASP A 109 14.05 6.15 -9.14
C ASP A 109 12.60 6.29 -9.64
N ASP A 110 11.65 6.51 -8.74
CA ASP A 110 10.26 6.88 -9.01
C ASP A 110 9.89 7.99 -8.02
N PRO A 111 9.66 9.24 -8.44
CA PRO A 111 9.31 10.34 -7.54
C PRO A 111 7.88 10.23 -6.98
N ASP A 112 7.00 9.53 -7.69
CA ASP A 112 5.56 9.44 -7.39
C ASP A 112 5.21 8.14 -6.68
N TRP A 113 6.21 7.35 -6.27
CA TRP A 113 6.04 6.10 -5.53
C TRP A 113 5.23 6.24 -4.22
N ALA A 114 5.23 7.44 -3.64
CA ALA A 114 4.47 7.75 -2.43
C ALA A 114 3.11 8.41 -2.70
N SER A 115 2.74 8.57 -3.98
CA SER A 115 1.44 9.08 -4.37
C SER A 115 0.34 8.08 -4.03
N ARG A 116 -0.81 8.60 -3.60
CA ARG A 116 -2.03 7.81 -3.44
C ARG A 116 -2.84 7.71 -4.72
N GLU A 117 -2.49 8.48 -5.73
CA GLU A 117 -3.18 8.46 -7.01
C GLU A 117 -2.62 7.35 -7.91
N PRO A 118 -3.48 6.69 -8.70
CA PRO A 118 -3.03 5.81 -9.76
C PRO A 118 -2.12 6.57 -10.75
N LYS A 119 -1.00 5.94 -11.15
CA LYS A 119 -0.01 6.56 -12.06
C LYS A 119 -0.54 6.78 -13.49
N ARG A 120 -1.66 6.16 -13.85
CA ARG A 120 -2.42 6.45 -15.07
C ARG A 120 -3.91 6.58 -14.76
N PRO A 121 -4.61 7.59 -15.32
CA PRO A 121 -6.06 7.63 -15.28
C PRO A 121 -6.62 6.48 -16.13
N ARG A 122 -7.58 5.72 -15.59
CA ARG A 122 -8.26 4.64 -16.32
C ARG A 122 -8.91 5.24 -17.56
N VAL A 123 -8.42 4.86 -18.74
CA VAL A 123 -9.06 5.23 -20.00
C VAL A 123 -10.32 4.38 -20.12
N SER A 124 -11.48 5.03 -20.01
CA SER A 124 -12.80 4.38 -20.12
C SER A 124 -13.12 3.97 -21.55
#